data_AF-A0A377GJI8-F1
#
_entry.id   AF-A0A377GJI8-F1
#
_cell.length_a   1.000
_cell.length_b   1.000
_cell.length_c   1.000
_cell.angle_alpha   90.00
_cell.angle_beta   90.00
_cell.angle_gamma   90.00
#
_symmetry.space_group_name_H-M   'P 1'
#
loop_
_entity.id
_entity.type
_entity.pdbx_description
1 polymer ?
#
loop_
_entity_poly.entity_id
_entity_poly.type
_entity_poly.pdbx_seq_one_letter_code
_entity_poly.pdbx_strand_id
1 'polypeptide(L)'
;MYELPQTGFLRIDQILGSPKHRLSPLIPVGKSTWWEGVKTGRFPKPVKLGPKITAWRVEDIKQLIEQDFPEYKPRRGRLCKTKDLN
;
A
#
# COMPACT_ATOMS: atom_id res chain seq x y z
N MET A 1 1.48 3.78 17.85
CA MET A 1 2.35 4.07 16.70
C MET A 1 2.94 2.75 16.23
N TYR A 2 2.88 2.43 14.94
CA TYR A 2 3.57 1.25 14.40
C TYR A 2 4.96 1.69 13.95
N GLU A 3 6.00 1.28 14.69
CA GLU A 3 7.38 1.41 14.25
C GLU A 3 7.64 0.40 13.13
N LEU A 4 7.94 0.90 11.94
CA LEU A 4 8.38 0.07 10.83
C LEU A 4 9.84 -0.34 11.08
N PRO A 5 10.17 -1.65 11.11
CA PRO A 5 11.54 -2.11 11.28
C PRO A 5 12.46 -1.48 10.22
N GLN A 6 13.75 -1.35 10.53
CA GLN A 6 14.70 -0.68 9.63
C GLN A 6 14.80 -1.37 8.27
N THR A 7 14.71 -2.70 8.23
CA THR A 7 14.75 -3.51 7.02
C THR A 7 13.65 -4.57 7.03
N GLY A 8 13.27 -5.05 5.85
CA GLY A 8 12.27 -6.12 5.71
C GLY A 8 11.41 -6.00 4.46
N PHE A 9 10.40 -6.87 4.39
CA PHE A 9 9.46 -6.93 3.27
C PHE A 9 8.02 -6.75 3.72
N LEU A 10 7.29 -5.87 3.06
CA LEU A 10 5.88 -5.61 3.28
C LEU A 10 5.04 -6.19 2.15
N ARG A 11 3.83 -6.63 2.50
CA ARG A 11 2.82 -7.03 1.53
C ARG A 11 1.87 -5.87 1.24
N ILE A 12 1.17 -5.94 0.11
CA ILE A 12 0.20 -4.92 -0.32
C ILE A 12 -0.85 -4.58 0.76
N ASP A 13 -1.29 -5.58 1.53
CA ASP A 13 -2.29 -5.41 2.58
C ASP A 13 -1.76 -4.61 3.79
N GLN A 14 -0.45 -4.69 4.05
CA GLN A 14 0.24 -3.90 5.09
C GLN A 14 0.46 -2.44 4.62
N ILE A 15 0.67 -2.24 3.31
CA ILE A 15 0.93 -0.90 2.74
C ILE A 15 -0.37 -0.10 2.63
N LEU A 16 -1.41 -0.71 2.04
CA LEU A 16 -2.68 -0.05 1.74
C LEU A 16 -3.70 -0.17 2.88
N GLY A 17 -3.34 -0.89 3.94
CA GLY A 17 -4.27 -1.24 5.00
C GLY A 17 -5.35 -2.21 4.51
N SER A 18 -6.05 -2.79 5.48
CA SER A 18 -7.10 -3.76 5.20
C SER A 18 -8.15 -3.72 6.28
N PRO A 19 -9.44 -3.56 5.93
CA PRO A 19 -10.51 -3.63 6.91
C PRO A 19 -10.55 -5.01 7.57
N LYS A 20 -10.22 -6.06 6.81
CA LYS A 20 -10.22 -7.45 7.28
C LYS A 20 -9.24 -7.70 8.42
N HIS A 21 -8.10 -7.02 8.41
CA HIS A 21 -7.03 -7.21 9.39
C HIS A 21 -6.91 -6.05 10.39
N ARG A 22 -7.86 -5.10 10.36
CA ARG A 22 -7.84 -3.85 11.16
C ARG A 22 -6.49 -3.12 11.09
N LEU A 23 -5.86 -3.14 9.91
CA LEU A 23 -4.58 -2.49 9.66
C LEU A 23 -4.82 -1.10 9.10
N SER A 24 -4.20 -0.11 9.72
CA SER A 24 -4.20 1.26 9.22
C SER A 24 -3.36 1.34 7.93
N PRO A 25 -3.87 1.99 6.87
CA PRO A 25 -3.10 2.23 5.66
C PRO A 25 -1.88 3.10 5.95
N LEU A 26 -0.71 2.69 5.47
CA LEU A 26 0.46 3.57 5.39
C LEU A 26 0.26 4.57 4.25
N ILE A 27 -0.26 4.08 3.11
CA ILE A 27 -0.54 4.88 1.93
C ILE A 27 -2.03 4.70 1.59
N PRO A 28 -2.86 5.76 1.73
CA PRO A 28 -4.30 5.68 1.53
C PRO A 28 -4.68 5.70 0.05
N VAL A 29 -4.19 4.72 -0.73
CA VAL A 29 -4.56 4.48 -2.13
C VAL A 29 -5.23 3.12 -2.31
N GLY A 30 -6.03 2.99 -3.36
CA GLY A 30 -6.65 1.71 -3.70
C GLY A 30 -5.63 0.71 -4.27
N LYS A 31 -5.92 -0.59 -4.16
CA LYS A 31 -5.11 -1.67 -4.75
C LYS A 31 -4.88 -1.47 -6.25
N SER A 32 -5.90 -1.07 -6.99
CA SER A 32 -5.80 -0.85 -8.44
C SER A 32 -4.82 0.27 -8.77
N THR A 33 -4.95 1.42 -8.09
CA THR A 33 -4.03 2.56 -8.24
C THR A 33 -2.59 2.18 -7.91
N TRP A 34 -2.39 1.37 -6.87
CA TRP A 34 -1.07 0.84 -6.53
C TRP A 34 -0.48 0.02 -7.67
N TRP A 35 -1.23 -0.93 -8.24
CA TRP A 35 -0.74 -1.72 -9.37
C TRP A 35 -0.49 -0.90 -10.63
N GLU A 36 -1.34 0.08 -10.92
CA GLU A 36 -1.13 1.01 -12.03
C GLU A 36 0.13 1.84 -11.83
N GLY A 37 0.35 2.40 -10.64
CA GLY A 37 1.55 3.16 -10.35
C GLY A 37 2.83 2.32 -10.32
N VAL A 38 2.74 1.03 -9.96
CA VAL A 38 3.86 0.08 -10.12
C VAL A 38 4.16 -0.15 -11.61
N LYS A 39 3.13 -0.26 -12.45
CA LYS A 39 3.29 -0.42 -13.90
C LYS A 39 3.86 0.83 -14.57
N THR A 40 3.47 2.03 -14.13
CA THR A 40 3.99 3.29 -14.66
C THR A 40 5.36 3.68 -14.08
N GLY A 41 5.83 2.97 -13.05
CA GLY A 41 7.11 3.25 -12.39
C GLY A 41 7.06 4.36 -11.34
N ARG A 42 5.86 4.80 -10.94
CA ARG A 42 5.66 5.76 -9.84
C ARG A 42 5.86 5.11 -8.46
N PHE A 43 5.49 3.84 -8.32
CA PHE A 43 5.63 3.09 -7.07
C PHE A 43 6.81 2.12 -7.12
N PRO A 44 7.36 1.72 -5.96
CA PRO A 44 8.53 0.87 -5.92
C PRO A 44 8.29 -0.50 -6.54
N LYS A 45 9.37 -1.06 -7.09
CA LYS A 45 9.31 -2.33 -7.82
C LYS A 45 8.96 -3.48 -6.87
N PRO A 46 8.03 -4.36 -7.25
CA PRO A 46 7.71 -5.55 -6.47
C PRO A 46 8.87 -6.55 -6.52
N VAL A 47 9.19 -7.13 -5.38
CA VAL A 47 10.14 -8.23 -5.21
C VAL A 47 9.36 -9.55 -5.08
N LYS A 48 9.71 -10.54 -5.91
CA LYS A 48 9.15 -11.89 -5.79
C LYS A 48 9.96 -12.68 -4.78
N LEU A 49 9.35 -13.01 -3.64
CA LEU A 49 9.96 -13.87 -2.61
C LEU A 49 9.68 -15.36 -2.87
N GLY A 50 8.71 -15.67 -3.73
CA GLY A 50 8.32 -17.04 -4.08
C GLY A 50 7.28 -17.07 -5.19
N PRO A 51 6.77 -18.26 -5.55
CA PRO A 51 5.91 -18.46 -6.72
C PRO A 51 4.60 -17.65 -6.70
N LYS A 52 4.06 -17.33 -5.51
CA LYS A 52 2.83 -16.54 -5.32
C LYS A 52 3.00 -15.39 -4.32
N ILE A 53 4.24 -15.02 -4.01
CA ILE A 53 4.54 -14.05 -2.96
C ILE A 53 5.22 -12.84 -3.58
N THR A 54 4.44 -11.76 -3.69
CA THR A 54 4.94 -10.43 -4.04
C THR A 54 5.03 -9.58 -2.79
N ALA A 55 6.19 -8.96 -2.58
CA ALA A 55 6.45 -8.07 -1.47
C ALA A 55 7.24 -6.84 -1.93
N TRP A 56 7.31 -5.82 -1.08
CA TRP A 56 8.04 -4.58 -1.30
C TRP A 56 9.01 -4.35 -0.15
N ARG A 57 10.16 -3.74 -0.41
CA ARG A 57 11.09 -3.41 0.66
C ARG A 57 10.55 -2.27 1.50
N VAL A 58 10.77 -2.33 2.81
CA VAL A 58 10.38 -1.26 3.74
C VAL A 58 11.10 0.04 3.40
N GLU A 59 12.36 -0.03 2.99
CA GLU A 59 13.21 1.12 2.64
C GLU A 59 12.61 1.91 1.47
N ASP A 60 12.27 1.23 0.37
CA ASP A 60 11.68 1.87 -0.81
C ASP A 60 10.34 2.56 -0.48
N ILE A 61 9.55 1.96 0.42
CA ILE A 61 8.27 2.54 0.87
C ILE A 61 8.51 3.76 1.76
N LYS A 62 9.50 3.74 2.65
CA LYS A 62 9.88 4.89 3.48
C LYS A 62 10.34 6.06 2.60
N GLN A 63 11.19 5.80 1.61
CA GLN A 63 11.64 6.83 0.66
C GLN A 63 10.47 7.40 -0.14
N LEU A 64 9.54 6.56 -0.59
CA LEU A 64 8.32 7.03 -1.27
C LEU A 64 7.48 7.94 -0.37
N ILE A 65 7.30 7.57 0.91
CA ILE A 65 6.53 8.39 1.86
C ILE A 65 7.19 9.76 2.06
N GLU A 66 8.52 9.79 2.15
CA GLU A 66 9.30 11.01 2.31
C GLU A 66 9.28 11.90 1.05
N GLN A 67 9.26 11.30 -0.14
CA GLN A 67 9.31 12.03 -1.42
C GLN A 67 7.95 12.52 -1.94
N ASP A 68 6.89 11.70 -1.87
CA ASP A 68 5.65 11.93 -2.64
C ASP A 68 4.57 12.72 -1.85
N PHE A 69 4.69 12.87 -0.53
CA PHE A 69 3.58 13.39 0.30
C PHE A 69 3.93 14.62 1.18
N PRO A 70 4.13 15.82 0.61
CA PRO A 70 3.84 17.04 1.35
C PRO A 70 2.31 17.19 1.46
N GLU A 71 1.75 16.85 2.61
CA GLU A 71 0.36 17.15 3.04
C GLU A 71 -0.76 16.55 2.15
N TYR A 72 -1.03 15.25 2.31
CA TYR A 72 -2.14 14.55 1.65
C TYR A 72 -3.52 15.01 2.17
N LYS A 73 -4.33 15.62 1.29
CA LYS A 73 -5.76 15.90 1.53
C LYS A 73 -6.62 14.80 0.90
N PRO A 74 -7.49 14.09 1.66
CA PRO A 74 -8.33 13.04 1.11
C PRO A 74 -9.34 13.61 0.12
N ARG A 75 -9.19 13.29 -1.16
CA ARG A 75 -10.24 13.52 -2.17
C ARG A 75 -11.35 12.49 -1.93
N ARG A 76 -12.46 12.94 -1.35
CA ARG A 76 -13.70 12.14 -1.19
C ARG A 76 -14.04 11.41 -2.49
N GLY A 77 -14.36 10.13 -2.39
CA GLY A 77 -15.20 9.45 -3.37
C GLY A 77 -14.63 8.13 -3.86
N ARG A 78 -14.98 7.03 -3.17
CA ARG A 78 -15.76 5.90 -3.71
C ARG A 78 -15.82 4.83 -2.62
N LEU A 79 -16.93 4.81 -1.88
CA LEU A 79 -17.35 3.65 -1.10
C LEU A 79 -17.41 2.48 -2.11
N CYS A 80 -16.47 1.53 -2.02
CA CYS A 80 -16.61 0.28 -2.76
C CYS A 80 -17.92 -0.33 -2.29
N LYS A 81 -18.90 -0.47 -3.19
CA LYS A 81 -20.21 -1.07 -2.89
C LYS A 81 -20.03 -2.31 -2.01
N THR A 82 -20.64 -2.29 -0.83
CA THR A 82 -20.98 -3.49 -0.06
C THR A 82 -21.87 -4.32 -0.98
N LYS A 83 -21.32 -5.41 -1.54
CA LYS A 83 -22.12 -6.47 -2.11
C LYS A 83 -22.72 -7.23 -0.93
N ASP A 84 -24.02 -7.06 -0.79
CA ASP A 84 -25.05 -8.01 -0.37
C ASP A 84 -24.57 -9.19 0.49
N LEU A 85 -24.99 -9.18 1.76
CA LEU A 85 -25.09 -10.36 2.61
C LEU A 85 -26.45 -10.30 3.33
N ASN A 86 -27.38 -11.07 2.75
CA ASN A 86 -28.66 -11.60 3.24
C ASN A 86 -29.65 -10.62 3.92
#